data_AF-A0A9D1JMH6-F1
#
_entry.id   AF-A0A9D1JMH6-F1
#
_cell.length_a   1.000
_cell.length_b   1.000
_cell.length_c   1.000
_cell.angle_alpha   90.00
_cell.angle_beta   90.00
_cell.angle_gamma   90.00
#
_symmetry.space_group_name_H-M   'P 1'
#
loop_
_entity.id
_entity.type
_entity.pdbx_description
1 polymer ?
#
loop_
_entity_poly.entity_id
_entity_poly.type
_entity_poly.pdbx_seq_one_letter_code
_entity_poly.pdbx_strand_id
1 'polypeptide(L)'
;MWQALGYSWRNRHEVAWDKYYEKLLEYKRVNGNVDVPVAYSADGYSLGKWLSHQRTDLRDKLTEEQRKKLEEVGVNLQREDPWEMRYSLAKDYFDRYGNLKIPVTYKPMGICLNKWLNEQKQIYRGKRAGKSLSQENIARLEAIGIRWN
;
A
#
# COMPACT_ATOMS: atom_id res chain seq x y z
N MET A 1 -31.60 -45.11 -6.24
CA MET A 1 -30.51 -44.28 -6.77
C MET A 1 -30.79 -42.84 -6.39
N TRP A 2 -30.06 -42.29 -5.41
CA TRP A 2 -30.22 -40.90 -4.96
C TRP A 2 -29.04 -40.07 -5.47
N GLN A 3 -29.31 -39.11 -6.36
CA GLN A 3 -28.44 -37.96 -6.60
C GLN A 3 -29.05 -36.77 -5.84
N ALA A 4 -28.28 -36.17 -4.93
CA ALA A 4 -28.51 -34.87 -4.27
C ALA A 4 -27.73 -34.88 -2.94
N LEU A 5 -26.83 -33.97 -2.56
CA LEU A 5 -26.46 -32.64 -3.03
C LEU A 5 -25.03 -32.43 -2.52
N GLY A 6 -24.17 -31.83 -3.34
CA GLY A 6 -22.90 -31.25 -2.90
C GLY A 6 -23.16 -30.06 -1.97
N TYR A 7 -23.61 -30.34 -0.74
CA TYR A 7 -23.67 -29.39 0.36
C TYR A 7 -22.23 -29.04 0.72
N SER A 8 -21.66 -28.11 -0.04
CA SER A 8 -20.42 -27.43 0.28
C SER A 8 -20.59 -26.86 1.69
N TRP A 9 -19.82 -27.39 2.63
CA TRP A 9 -19.57 -26.74 3.91
C TRP A 9 -18.81 -25.45 3.63
N ARG A 10 -19.51 -24.42 3.15
CA ARG A 10 -18.95 -23.08 3.01
C ARG A 10 -18.50 -22.65 4.39
N ASN A 11 -17.20 -22.51 4.54
CA ASN A 11 -16.58 -22.07 5.78
C ASN A 11 -17.18 -20.70 6.16
N ARG A 12 -17.51 -20.48 7.43
CA ARG A 12 -18.06 -19.19 7.91
C ARG A 12 -17.19 -17.99 7.50
N HIS A 13 -15.89 -18.21 7.33
CA HIS A 13 -14.94 -17.21 6.84
C HIS A 13 -15.14 -16.84 5.36
N GLU A 14 -15.48 -17.79 4.49
CA GLU A 14 -15.78 -17.51 3.08
C GLU A 14 -17.08 -16.72 2.93
N VAL A 15 -18.12 -17.11 3.69
CA VAL A 15 -19.39 -16.38 3.73
C VAL A 15 -19.18 -14.94 4.19
N ALA A 16 -18.31 -14.72 5.18
CA ALA A 16 -17.95 -13.38 5.62
C ALA A 16 -17.19 -12.59 4.54
N TRP A 17 -16.22 -13.21 3.86
CA TRP A 17 -15.44 -12.55 2.81
C TRP A 17 -16.32 -12.12 1.64
N ASP A 18 -17.21 -12.99 1.17
CA ASP A 18 -18.15 -12.68 0.08
C ASP A 18 -19.05 -11.50 0.46
N LYS A 19 -19.49 -11.40 1.72
CA LYS A 19 -20.28 -10.25 2.20
C LYS A 19 -19.52 -8.94 2.19
N TYR A 20 -18.24 -8.94 2.59
CA TYR A 20 -17.42 -7.74 2.47
C TYR A 20 -17.17 -7.35 1.00
N TYR A 21 -17.00 -8.33 0.12
CA TYR A 21 -16.85 -8.10 -1.31
C TYR A 21 -18.12 -7.51 -1.95
N GLU A 22 -19.31 -8.00 -1.59
CA GLU A 22 -20.59 -7.39 -1.98
C GLU A 22 -20.64 -5.90 -1.57
N LYS A 23 -20.22 -5.58 -0.34
CA LYS A 23 -20.16 -4.19 0.14
C LYS A 23 -19.15 -3.32 -0.60
N LEU A 24 -18.03 -3.91 -1.05
CA LEU A 24 -17.08 -3.22 -1.90
C LEU A 24 -17.68 -2.88 -3.27
N LEU A 25 -18.45 -3.80 -3.87
CA LEU A 25 -19.14 -3.55 -5.14
C LEU A 25 -20.19 -2.44 -5.00
N GLU A 26 -20.96 -2.45 -3.91
CA GLU A 26 -21.92 -1.39 -3.60
C GLU A 26 -21.23 -0.03 -3.47
N TYR A 27 -20.13 0.04 -2.71
CA TYR A 27 -19.33 1.26 -2.59
C TYR A 27 -18.84 1.74 -3.96
N LYS A 28 -18.24 0.86 -4.76
CA LYS A 28 -17.76 1.21 -6.10
C LYS A 28 -18.86 1.75 -7.00
N ARG A 29 -20.05 1.15 -6.95
CA ARG A 29 -21.21 1.61 -7.73
C ARG A 29 -21.63 3.03 -7.35
N VAL A 30 -21.55 3.38 -6.07
CA VAL A 30 -21.96 4.70 -5.56
C VAL A 30 -20.87 5.75 -5.75
N ASN A 31 -19.60 5.40 -5.52
CA ASN A 31 -18.48 6.34 -5.49
C ASN A 31 -17.67 6.37 -6.80
N GLY A 32 -17.85 5.40 -7.69
CA GLY A 32 -17.10 5.25 -8.93
C GLY A 32 -15.66 4.72 -8.77
N ASN A 33 -15.22 4.47 -7.53
CA ASN A 33 -13.87 3.99 -7.21
C ASN A 33 -13.87 2.99 -6.04
N VAL A 34 -12.70 2.42 -5.75
CA VAL A 34 -12.49 1.49 -4.61
C VAL A 34 -11.58 2.10 -3.54
N ASP A 35 -11.49 3.43 -3.50
CA ASP A 35 -10.73 4.19 -2.51
C ASP A 35 -11.56 4.37 -1.24
N VAL A 36 -11.81 3.24 -0.58
CA VAL A 36 -12.59 3.19 0.65
C VAL A 36 -11.75 3.74 1.81
N PRO A 37 -12.18 4.83 2.49
CA PRO A 37 -11.48 5.34 3.67
C PRO A 37 -11.40 4.27 4.77
N VAL A 38 -10.28 4.18 5.49
CA VAL A 38 -10.07 3.15 6.53
C VAL A 38 -11.17 3.16 7.61
N ALA A 39 -11.71 4.34 7.93
CA ALA A 39 -12.78 4.51 8.92
C ALA A 39 -14.18 4.17 8.38
N TYR A 40 -14.34 3.96 7.07
CA TYR A 40 -15.64 3.73 6.44
C TYR A 40 -16.22 2.37 6.88
N SER A 41 -17.49 2.42 7.28
CA SER A 41 -18.30 1.25 7.62
C SER A 41 -19.66 1.36 6.93
N ALA A 42 -20.21 0.23 6.51
CA ALA A 42 -21.54 0.13 5.90
C ALA A 42 -22.28 -1.05 6.50
N ASP A 43 -23.51 -0.84 6.99
CA ASP A 43 -24.38 -1.88 7.55
C ASP A 43 -23.70 -2.76 8.63
N GLY A 44 -22.87 -2.14 9.47
CA GLY A 44 -22.10 -2.83 10.51
C GLY A 44 -20.81 -3.51 10.03
N TYR A 45 -20.52 -3.48 8.72
CA TYR A 45 -19.28 -3.98 8.14
C TYR A 45 -18.23 -2.88 8.10
N SER A 46 -17.10 -3.08 8.79
CA SER A 46 -15.94 -2.18 8.72
C SER A 46 -15.17 -2.35 7.41
N LEU A 47 -15.79 -1.98 6.29
CA LEU A 47 -15.29 -2.22 4.94
C LEU A 47 -13.89 -1.61 4.72
N GLY A 48 -13.64 -0.40 5.22
CA GLY A 48 -12.33 0.25 5.11
C GLY A 48 -11.21 -0.53 5.77
N LYS A 49 -11.45 -1.02 7.00
CA LYS A 49 -10.49 -1.85 7.74
C LYS A 49 -10.29 -3.21 7.06
N TRP A 50 -11.38 -3.84 6.62
CA TRP A 50 -11.30 -5.11 5.90
C TRP A 50 -10.44 -4.98 4.64
N LEU A 51 -10.69 -3.97 3.80
CA LEU A 51 -9.93 -3.74 2.57
C LEU A 51 -8.46 -3.43 2.87
N SER A 52 -8.18 -2.67 3.94
CA SER A 52 -6.81 -2.44 4.41
C SER A 52 -6.10 -3.75 4.75
N HIS A 53 -6.74 -4.65 5.50
CA HIS A 53 -6.16 -5.96 5.82
C HIS A 53 -5.92 -6.82 4.57
N GLN A 54 -6.81 -6.77 3.56
CA GLN A 54 -6.60 -7.47 2.29
C GLN A 54 -5.34 -6.97 1.57
N ARG A 55 -5.04 -5.66 1.64
CA ARG A 55 -3.84 -5.04 1.03
C ARG A 55 -2.55 -5.33 1.82
N THR A 56 -2.63 -5.45 3.15
CA THR A 56 -1.47 -5.63 4.03
C THR A 56 -1.26 -7.07 4.47
N ASP A 57 -1.98 -7.51 5.50
CA ASP A 57 -1.69 -8.69 6.31
C ASP A 57 -2.19 -9.98 5.67
N LEU A 58 -3.27 -9.87 4.89
CA LEU A 58 -3.91 -11.00 4.23
C LEU A 58 -3.55 -11.11 2.75
N ARG A 59 -2.82 -10.13 2.18
CA ARG A 59 -2.46 -10.12 0.75
C ARG A 59 -1.81 -11.41 0.27
N ASP A 60 -0.91 -11.97 1.07
CA ASP A 60 -0.17 -13.20 0.74
C ASP A 60 -0.95 -14.48 1.14
N LYS A 61 -2.10 -14.32 1.80
CA LYS A 61 -3.02 -15.38 2.25
C LYS A 61 -4.31 -15.44 1.44
N LEU A 62 -4.50 -14.52 0.48
CA LEU A 62 -5.62 -14.53 -0.44
C LEU A 62 -5.60 -15.79 -1.29
N THR A 63 -6.75 -16.41 -1.48
CA THR A 63 -6.89 -17.42 -2.54
C THR A 63 -6.78 -16.75 -3.91
N GLU A 64 -6.44 -17.54 -4.92
CA GLU A 64 -6.35 -17.04 -6.31
C GLU A 64 -7.67 -16.40 -6.77
N GLU A 65 -8.80 -16.99 -6.40
CA GLU A 65 -10.13 -16.45 -6.73
C GLU A 65 -10.39 -15.11 -6.04
N GLN A 66 -10.02 -14.97 -4.76
CA GLN A 66 -10.20 -13.72 -4.01
C GLN A 66 -9.31 -12.60 -4.56
N ARG A 67 -8.06 -12.93 -4.90
CA ARG A 67 -7.13 -12.01 -5.57
C ARG A 67 -7.74 -11.51 -6.88
N LYS A 68 -8.16 -12.42 -7.75
CA LYS A 68 -8.73 -12.09 -9.05
C LYS A 68 -9.96 -11.20 -8.92
N LYS A 69 -10.89 -11.53 -8.02
CA LYS A 69 -12.08 -10.70 -7.74
C LYS A 69 -11.71 -9.26 -7.34
N LEU A 70 -10.73 -9.10 -6.44
CA LEU A 70 -10.27 -7.78 -5.99
C LEU A 70 -9.58 -7.00 -7.12
N GLU A 71 -8.73 -7.64 -7.90
CA GLU A 71 -8.02 -7.01 -9.02
C GLU A 71 -8.99 -6.60 -10.14
N GLU A 72 -9.98 -7.43 -10.49
CA GLU A 72 -11.02 -7.12 -11.49
C GLU A 72 -11.85 -5.89 -11.12
N VAL A 73 -12.09 -5.66 -9.83
CA VAL A 73 -12.80 -4.46 -9.36
C VAL A 73 -11.87 -3.26 -9.21
N GLY A 74 -10.58 -3.39 -9.51
CA GLY A 74 -9.59 -2.32 -9.51
C GLY A 74 -8.92 -2.09 -8.16
N VAL A 75 -8.99 -3.04 -7.23
CA VAL A 75 -8.21 -2.95 -5.99
C VAL A 75 -6.76 -3.24 -6.31
N ASN A 76 -5.90 -2.25 -6.09
CA ASN A 76 -4.46 -2.45 -6.16
C ASN A 76 -3.99 -3.31 -4.98
N LEU A 77 -3.53 -4.53 -5.28
CA LEU A 77 -2.91 -5.45 -4.32
C LEU A 77 -1.37 -5.42 -4.40
N GLN A 78 -0.78 -4.66 -5.31
CA GLN A 78 0.68 -4.53 -5.37
C GLN A 78 1.19 -3.88 -4.09
N ARG A 79 2.29 -4.40 -3.55
CA ARG A 79 3.00 -3.70 -2.48
C ARG A 79 3.62 -2.45 -3.09
N GLU A 80 3.20 -1.30 -2.63
CA GLU A 80 4.01 -0.10 -2.83
C GLU A 80 5.36 -0.35 -2.16
N ASP A 81 6.44 -0.28 -2.95
CA ASP A 81 7.78 -0.32 -2.38
C ASP A 81 7.91 0.90 -1.45
N PRO A 82 8.14 0.69 -0.13
CA PRO A 82 8.28 1.79 0.80
C PRO A 82 9.43 2.74 0.45
N TRP A 83 10.44 2.28 -0.29
CA TRP A 83 11.49 3.14 -0.81
C TRP A 83 10.92 4.05 -1.91
N GLU A 84 10.16 3.50 -2.86
CA GLU A 84 9.57 4.24 -3.98
C GLU A 84 8.61 5.33 -3.54
N MET A 85 7.71 5.00 -2.60
CA MET A 85 6.79 5.99 -2.05
C MET A 85 7.56 7.17 -1.44
N ARG A 86 8.62 6.89 -0.67
CA ARG A 86 9.42 7.96 -0.02
C ARG A 86 10.25 8.75 -1.02
N TYR A 87 10.76 8.09 -2.05
CA TYR A 87 11.44 8.75 -3.16
C TYR A 87 10.48 9.70 -3.88
N SER A 88 9.27 9.26 -4.21
CA SER A 88 8.25 10.09 -4.85
C SER A 88 7.94 11.34 -4.02
N LEU A 89 7.72 11.18 -2.71
CA LEU A 89 7.51 12.31 -1.80
C LEU A 89 8.71 13.27 -1.71
N ALA A 90 9.94 12.76 -1.79
CA ALA A 90 11.14 13.58 -1.83
C ALA A 90 11.31 14.31 -3.17
N LYS A 91 10.98 13.64 -4.29
CA LYS A 91 10.95 14.23 -5.62
C LYS A 91 9.92 15.35 -5.71
N ASP A 92 8.70 15.15 -5.22
CA ASP A 92 7.66 16.17 -5.19
C ASP A 92 8.09 17.42 -4.40
N TYR A 93 8.80 17.20 -3.28
CA TYR A 93 9.39 18.31 -2.53
C TYR A 93 10.45 19.03 -3.36
N PHE A 94 11.36 18.30 -3.99
CA PHE A 94 12.39 18.88 -4.86
C PHE A 94 11.78 19.66 -6.02
N ASP A 95 10.78 19.11 -6.71
CA ASP A 95 10.10 19.76 -7.83
C ASP A 95 9.42 21.07 -7.38
N ARG A 96 8.92 21.13 -6.14
CA ARG A 96 8.27 22.33 -5.57
C ARG A 96 9.25 23.40 -5.09
N TYR A 97 10.35 23.01 -4.45
CA TYR A 97 11.23 23.93 -3.73
C TYR A 97 12.64 24.05 -4.33
N GLY A 98 12.98 23.24 -5.34
CA GLY A 98 14.27 23.18 -6.00
C GLY A 98 15.43 22.66 -5.13
N ASN A 99 15.13 22.10 -3.96
CA ASN A 99 16.14 21.63 -3.01
C ASN A 99 15.59 20.57 -2.06
N LEU A 100 16.48 19.87 -1.34
CA LEU A 100 16.14 18.85 -0.33
C LEU A 100 16.38 19.32 1.12
N LYS A 101 16.31 20.62 1.40
CA LYS A 101 16.41 21.17 2.76
C LYS A 101 15.07 21.04 3.49
N ILE A 102 14.60 19.82 3.63
CA ILE A 102 13.27 19.49 4.17
C ILE A 102 13.25 19.79 5.68
N PRO A 103 12.36 20.69 6.15
CA PRO A 103 12.18 20.94 7.58
C PRO A 103 11.71 19.68 8.32
N VAL A 104 12.13 19.49 9.58
CA VAL A 104 11.67 18.36 10.41
C VAL A 104 10.16 18.35 10.68
N THR A 105 9.52 19.51 10.52
CA THR A 105 8.06 19.69 10.62
C THR A 105 7.32 19.24 9.36
N TYR A 106 7.99 19.12 8.21
CA TYR A 106 7.38 18.66 6.97
C TYR A 106 7.27 17.13 6.96
N LYS A 107 6.05 16.62 7.15
CA LYS A 107 5.74 15.19 7.28
C LYS A 107 4.57 14.77 6.38
N PRO A 108 4.78 14.70 5.05
CA PRO A 108 3.73 14.23 4.16
C PRO A 108 3.34 12.80 4.54
N MET A 109 2.04 12.55 4.69
CA MET A 109 1.50 11.25 5.13
C MET A 109 2.10 10.76 6.47
N GLY A 110 2.54 11.68 7.35
CA GLY A 110 3.18 11.35 8.62
C GLY A 110 4.65 10.91 8.50
N ILE A 111 5.23 10.91 7.29
CA ILE A 111 6.58 10.42 7.02
C ILE A 111 7.61 11.56 7.18
N CYS A 112 8.58 11.38 8.07
CA CYS A 112 9.70 12.31 8.24
C CYS A 112 10.74 12.14 7.11
N LEU A 113 10.57 12.85 5.98
CA LEU A 113 11.48 12.72 4.83
C LEU A 113 12.93 13.11 5.14
N ASN A 114 13.17 14.12 5.99
CA ASN A 114 14.52 14.49 6.42
C ASN A 114 15.24 13.30 7.10
N LYS A 115 14.55 12.60 8.01
CA LYS A 115 15.08 11.41 8.68
C LYS A 115 15.38 10.29 7.67
N TRP A 116 14.49 10.07 6.71
CA TRP A 116 14.67 9.06 5.67
C TRP A 116 15.85 9.38 4.73
N LEU A 117 15.99 10.62 4.25
CA LEU A 117 17.13 11.06 3.44
C LEU A 117 18.46 10.91 4.20
N ASN A 118 18.48 11.24 5.49
CA ASN A 118 19.65 11.01 6.34
C ASN A 118 19.96 9.51 6.48
N GLU A 119 18.95 8.65 6.58
CA GLU A 119 19.15 7.20 6.54
C GLU A 119 19.79 6.76 5.21
N GLN A 120 19.33 7.29 4.06
CA GLN A 120 19.93 6.97 2.75
C GLN A 120 21.41 7.37 2.72
N LYS A 121 21.78 8.55 3.25
CA LYS A 121 23.18 8.97 3.39
C LYS A 121 23.99 8.03 4.29
N GLN A 122 23.42 7.54 5.39
CA GLN A 122 24.12 6.58 6.25
C GLN A 122 24.31 5.23 5.57
N ILE A 123 23.31 4.76 4.81
CA ILE A 123 23.41 3.51 4.02
C ILE A 123 24.50 3.66 2.96
N TYR A 124 24.52 4.77 2.21
CA TYR A 124 25.55 5.06 1.21
C TYR A 124 26.97 5.05 1.80
N ARG A 125 27.15 5.59 3.01
CA ARG A 125 28.44 5.61 3.74
C ARG A 125 28.81 4.26 4.37
N GLY A 126 28.03 3.20 4.17
CA GLY A 126 28.25 1.90 4.79
C GLY A 126 28.03 1.86 6.30
N LYS A 127 27.37 2.87 6.89
CA LYS A 127 27.13 2.96 8.34
C LYS A 127 25.92 2.15 8.82
N ARG A 128 25.23 1.46 7.91
CA ARG A 128 24.10 0.58 8.20
C ARG A 128 24.45 -0.83 7.76
N ALA A 129 24.81 -1.68 8.72
CA ALA A 129 25.15 -3.07 8.46
C ALA A 129 24.00 -3.80 7.73
N GLY A 130 24.35 -4.58 6.71
CA GLY A 130 23.39 -5.35 5.91
C GLY A 130 22.49 -4.54 4.97
N LYS A 131 22.74 -3.22 4.82
CA LYS A 131 22.01 -2.37 3.87
C LYS A 131 22.96 -1.76 2.86
N SER A 132 22.55 -1.72 1.60
CA SER A 132 23.20 -1.01 0.51
C SER A 132 22.14 -0.33 -0.37
N LEU A 133 22.53 0.75 -1.03
CA LEU A 133 21.71 1.32 -2.10
C LEU A 133 22.11 0.67 -3.42
N SER A 134 21.12 0.36 -4.26
CA SER A 134 21.38 0.00 -5.65
C SER A 134 21.94 1.21 -6.40
N GLN A 135 22.68 0.95 -7.48
CA GLN A 135 23.21 2.02 -8.34
C GLN A 135 22.08 2.89 -8.91
N GLU A 136 20.94 2.28 -9.22
CA GLU A 136 19.73 2.99 -9.66
C GLU A 136 19.21 3.94 -8.58
N ASN A 137 19.07 3.48 -7.33
CA ASN A 137 18.58 4.31 -6.24
C ASN A 137 19.54 5.46 -5.91
N ILE A 138 20.85 5.26 -6.08
CA ILE A 138 21.86 6.32 -5.98
C ILE A 138 21.62 7.37 -7.07
N ALA A 139 21.58 6.95 -8.34
CA ALA A 139 21.39 7.85 -9.48
C ALA A 139 20.08 8.65 -9.37
N ARG A 140 19.01 8.02 -8.90
CA ARG A 140 17.71 8.67 -8.68
C ARG A 140 17.76 9.73 -7.58
N LEU A 141 18.40 9.43 -6.45
CA LEU A 141 18.57 10.42 -5.38
C LEU A 141 19.47 11.58 -5.82
N GLU A 142 20.50 11.32 -6.63
CA GLU A 142 21.35 12.34 -7.23
C GLU A 142 20.58 13.24 -8.21
N ALA A 143 19.67 12.66 -9.00
CA ALA A 143 18.82 13.40 -9.94
C ALA A 143 17.91 14.43 -9.24
N ILE A 144 17.52 14.19 -7.98
CA ILE A 144 16.76 15.15 -7.15
C ILE A 144 17.66 16.00 -6.24
N GLY A 145 18.97 16.06 -6.54
CA GLY A 145 19.91 16.96 -5.89
C GLY A 145 20.41 16.51 -4.51
N ILE A 146 20.33 15.21 -4.18
CA ILE A 146 20.98 14.71 -2.96
C ILE A 146 22.49 14.94 -3.06
N ARG A 147 23.10 15.33 -1.94
CA ARG A 147 24.55 15.35 -1.79
C ARG A 147 24.96 14.40 -0.68
N TRP A 148 25.95 13.55 -0.95
CA TRP A 148 26.38 12.49 -0.03
C TRP A 148 27.32 12.97 1.09
N ASN A 149 27.77 14.24 1.03
CA ASN A 149 28.55 14.89 2.08
C ASN A 149 27.73 15.17 3.35
#